data_AF-A0A2U3K8G0-F1
#
_entry.id   AF-A0A2U3K8G0-F1
#
_cell.length_a   1.000
_cell.length_b   1.000
_cell.length_c   1.000
_cell.angle_alpha   90.00
_cell.angle_beta   90.00
_cell.angle_gamma   90.00
#
_symmetry.space_group_name_H-M   'P 1'
#
loop_
_entity.id
_entity.type
_entity.pdbx_description
1 polymer ?
#
loop_
_entity_poly.entity_id
_entity_poly.type
_entity_poly.pdbx_seq_one_letter_code
_entity_poly.pdbx_strand_id
1 'polypeptide(L)'
;MTGQDTDPVSATNQVLRWPTPRSREWTGAFVQSAEHDPNILAVVAVGSAVRPGVRSADVDLLAICRDLSVIHEDPPMEVDLRAYSTGSIEDRLKAGHDMLGWALQFGRVLFQRDRFWDSLAEAWRHRLVLPSSKLARARAANAHRHLVTVLQFGDADAAQEQALSYLTQLARAELLDRGVFPASRPELAQQLRDIGNVQLAGWLEGISNGGRIRLSDLDRLLEVAV
;
A
#
# COMPACT_ATOMS: atom_id res chain seq x y z
N MET A 1 -17.85 -17.53 -27.99
CA MET A 1 -17.64 -17.25 -26.55
C MET A 1 -17.38 -15.77 -26.45
N THR A 2 -18.39 -15.04 -25.98
CA THR A 2 -18.46 -13.57 -26.00
C THR A 2 -17.54 -12.98 -24.95
N GLY A 3 -16.54 -12.22 -25.40
CA GLY A 3 -15.74 -11.35 -24.53
C GLY A 3 -16.67 -10.38 -23.83
N GLN A 4 -16.57 -10.30 -22.50
CA GLN A 4 -17.14 -9.19 -21.77
C GLN A 4 -16.23 -8.00 -22.03
N ASP A 5 -16.65 -7.14 -22.98
CA ASP A 5 -16.16 -5.77 -23.08
C ASP A 5 -16.52 -5.07 -21.77
N THR A 6 -15.58 -5.03 -20.84
CA THR A 6 -15.62 -4.08 -19.75
C THR A 6 -15.24 -2.73 -20.33
N ASP A 7 -16.20 -1.81 -20.46
CA ASP A 7 -15.92 -0.41 -20.79
C ASP A 7 -14.69 0.08 -20.00
N PRO A 8 -13.69 0.73 -20.62
CA PRO A 8 -12.49 1.21 -19.92
C PRO A 8 -12.83 2.25 -18.82
N VAL A 9 -13.98 2.93 -18.96
CA VAL A 9 -14.56 3.80 -17.92
C VAL A 9 -15.07 3.00 -16.71
N SER A 10 -15.48 1.73 -16.91
CA SER A 10 -15.94 0.81 -15.87
C SER A 10 -14.78 0.25 -15.04
N ALA A 11 -13.66 -0.07 -15.68
CA ALA A 11 -12.45 -0.59 -15.03
C ALA A 11 -11.85 0.37 -13.99
N THR A 12 -11.81 1.66 -14.31
CA THR A 12 -11.26 2.70 -13.44
C THR A 12 -12.17 3.08 -12.26
N ASN A 13 -13.43 2.61 -12.22
CA ASN A 13 -14.34 2.84 -11.09
C ASN A 13 -13.89 2.19 -9.79
N GLN A 14 -12.96 1.24 -9.86
CA GLN A 14 -12.33 0.66 -8.67
C GLN A 14 -11.43 1.66 -7.93
N VAL A 15 -10.96 2.70 -8.62
CA VAL A 15 -10.22 3.82 -8.02
C VAL A 15 -11.24 4.85 -7.54
N LEU A 16 -11.32 4.99 -6.22
CA LEU A 16 -12.33 5.79 -5.55
C LEU A 16 -11.92 7.26 -5.47
N ARG A 17 -10.61 7.56 -5.59
CA ARG A 17 -10.05 8.90 -5.44
C ARG A 17 -8.92 9.12 -6.42
N TRP A 18 -9.02 10.22 -7.15
CA TRP A 18 -8.03 10.67 -8.11
C TRP A 18 -7.39 11.95 -7.59
N PRO A 19 -6.07 12.00 -7.38
CA PRO A 19 -5.38 13.21 -6.98
C PRO A 19 -5.60 14.37 -7.95
N THR A 20 -5.58 14.06 -9.25
CA THR A 20 -5.77 15.03 -10.34
C THR A 20 -6.57 14.44 -11.51
N PRO A 21 -7.25 15.26 -12.33
CA PRO A 21 -7.85 14.78 -13.59
C PRO A 21 -6.84 14.08 -14.50
N ARG A 22 -5.61 14.60 -14.56
CA ARG A 22 -4.50 14.02 -15.33
C ARG A 22 -4.18 12.59 -14.91
N SER A 23 -4.12 12.31 -13.61
CA SER A 23 -3.87 10.94 -13.11
C SER A 23 -4.97 9.96 -13.55
N ARG A 24 -6.23 10.41 -13.57
CA ARG A 24 -7.37 9.61 -14.02
C ARG A 24 -7.32 9.32 -15.52
N GLU A 25 -7.12 10.37 -16.32
CA GLU A 25 -7.04 10.27 -17.77
C GLU A 25 -5.90 9.36 -18.20
N TRP A 26 -4.71 9.57 -17.62
CA TRP A 26 -3.53 8.75 -17.90
C TRP A 26 -3.75 7.29 -17.51
N THR A 27 -4.29 7.02 -16.31
CA THR A 27 -4.54 5.64 -15.87
C THR A 27 -5.59 4.96 -16.75
N GLY A 28 -6.63 5.68 -17.19
CA GLY A 28 -7.61 5.17 -18.13
C GLY A 28 -6.99 4.80 -19.49
N ALA A 29 -6.13 5.66 -20.03
CA ALA A 29 -5.41 5.40 -21.28
C ALA A 29 -4.44 4.22 -21.15
N PHE A 30 -3.73 4.09 -20.03
CA PHE A 30 -2.82 2.97 -19.76
C PHE A 30 -3.57 1.63 -19.61
N VAL A 31 -4.72 1.63 -18.93
CA VAL A 31 -5.58 0.44 -18.83
C VAL A 31 -6.10 0.03 -20.21
N GLN A 32 -6.51 1.00 -21.05
CA GLN A 32 -6.97 0.73 -22.41
C GLN A 32 -5.84 0.23 -23.32
N SER A 33 -4.60 0.73 -23.17
CA SER A 33 -3.47 0.22 -23.94
C SER A 33 -3.11 -1.21 -23.53
N ALA A 34 -3.24 -1.56 -22.24
CA ALA A 34 -2.99 -2.91 -21.73
C ALA A 34 -3.92 -3.98 -22.34
N GLU A 35 -5.13 -3.62 -22.75
CA GLU A 35 -6.04 -4.52 -23.47
C GLU A 35 -5.45 -5.02 -24.79
N HIS A 36 -4.72 -4.14 -25.48
CA HIS A 36 -4.15 -4.37 -26.80
C HIS A 36 -2.69 -4.84 -26.74
N ASP A 37 -2.01 -4.66 -25.61
CA ASP A 37 -0.64 -5.11 -25.41
C ASP A 37 -0.61 -6.56 -24.84
N PRO A 38 -0.22 -7.57 -25.63
CA PRO A 38 -0.10 -8.93 -25.13
C PRO A 38 0.95 -9.07 -24.02
N ASN A 39 1.87 -8.13 -23.86
CA ASN A 39 2.86 -8.17 -22.80
C ASN A 39 2.25 -7.97 -21.40
N ILE A 40 1.24 -7.10 -21.26
CA ILE A 40 0.62 -6.77 -19.96
C ILE A 40 -0.47 -7.80 -19.63
N LEU A 41 -0.32 -8.52 -18.53
CA LEU A 41 -1.26 -9.55 -18.07
C LEU A 41 -2.24 -9.06 -17.02
N ALA A 42 -1.86 -8.05 -16.23
CA ALA A 42 -2.74 -7.45 -15.24
C ALA A 42 -2.29 -6.03 -14.90
N VAL A 43 -3.26 -5.18 -14.58
CA VAL A 43 -3.06 -3.87 -13.96
C VAL A 43 -3.90 -3.83 -12.69
N VAL A 44 -3.27 -3.53 -11.56
CA VAL A 44 -3.89 -3.58 -10.23
C VAL A 44 -3.61 -2.27 -9.52
N ALA A 45 -4.66 -1.58 -9.08
CA ALA A 45 -4.53 -0.42 -8.23
C ALA A 45 -4.48 -0.83 -6.75
N VAL A 46 -3.59 -0.19 -5.99
CA VAL A 46 -3.39 -0.44 -4.56
C VAL A 46 -3.34 0.88 -3.79
N GLY A 47 -3.15 0.82 -2.48
CA GLY A 47 -3.00 2.02 -1.65
C GLY A 47 -4.31 2.75 -1.36
N SER A 48 -4.20 4.00 -0.94
CA SER A 48 -5.33 4.82 -0.46
C SER A 48 -6.34 5.17 -1.54
N ALA A 49 -5.93 5.26 -2.80
CA ALA A 49 -6.79 5.65 -3.92
C ALA A 49 -7.96 4.68 -4.14
N VAL A 50 -7.78 3.40 -3.80
CA VAL A 50 -8.80 2.34 -3.90
C VAL A 50 -9.47 2.01 -2.56
N ARG A 51 -9.39 2.92 -1.58
CA ARG A 51 -9.91 2.71 -0.22
C ARG A 51 -11.04 3.67 0.15
N PRO A 52 -12.13 3.17 0.74
CA PRO A 52 -13.23 4.02 1.18
C PRO A 52 -12.80 4.88 2.38
N GLY A 53 -13.14 6.17 2.36
CA GLY A 53 -12.90 7.06 3.50
C GLY A 53 -11.49 7.65 3.61
N VAL A 54 -10.53 7.27 2.76
CA VAL A 54 -9.08 7.61 2.94
C VAL A 54 -8.60 8.61 1.91
N ARG A 55 -8.06 9.78 2.28
CA ARG A 55 -7.53 10.73 1.28
C ARG A 55 -6.33 10.10 0.56
N SER A 56 -6.17 10.38 -0.74
CA SER A 56 -5.03 9.91 -1.53
C SER A 56 -4.37 11.09 -2.21
N ALA A 57 -3.05 11.19 -2.10
CA ALA A 57 -2.24 12.18 -2.81
C ALA A 57 -1.65 11.60 -4.11
N ASP A 58 -1.67 10.28 -4.23
CA ASP A 58 -1.13 9.48 -5.33
C ASP A 58 -2.08 8.33 -5.69
N VAL A 59 -1.75 7.64 -6.79
CA VAL A 59 -2.35 6.39 -7.24
C VAL A 59 -1.22 5.38 -7.43
N ASP A 60 -1.20 4.35 -6.59
CA ASP A 60 -0.26 3.25 -6.74
C ASP A 60 -0.80 2.20 -7.72
N LEU A 61 -0.05 1.91 -8.77
CA LEU A 61 -0.38 0.91 -9.78
C LEU A 61 0.68 -0.18 -9.84
N LEU A 62 0.23 -1.42 -9.98
CA LEU A 62 1.06 -2.55 -10.36
C LEU A 62 0.70 -3.01 -11.75
N ALA A 63 1.70 -3.14 -12.63
CA ALA A 63 1.58 -3.83 -13.90
C ALA A 63 2.30 -5.18 -13.83
N ILE A 64 1.62 -6.24 -14.25
CA ILE A 64 2.24 -7.56 -14.40
C ILE A 64 2.50 -7.81 -15.88
N CYS A 65 3.74 -8.09 -16.23
CA CYS A 65 4.21 -8.19 -17.61
C CYS A 65 4.86 -9.53 -17.88
N ARG A 66 4.88 -9.97 -19.13
CA ARG A 66 5.73 -11.10 -19.54
C ARG A 66 7.20 -10.66 -19.54
N ASP A 67 7.48 -9.56 -20.21
CA ASP A 67 8.79 -8.93 -20.35
C ASP A 67 8.74 -7.45 -19.89
N LEU A 68 9.62 -7.09 -18.96
CA LEU A 68 9.70 -5.73 -18.45
C LEU A 68 10.40 -4.76 -19.40
N SER A 69 11.24 -5.27 -20.31
CA SER A 69 12.01 -4.43 -21.23
C SER A 69 11.14 -3.66 -22.23
N VAL A 70 9.88 -4.08 -22.38
CA VAL A 70 8.91 -3.54 -23.33
C VAL A 70 8.01 -2.47 -22.71
N ILE A 71 8.01 -2.31 -21.37
CA ILE A 71 7.27 -1.22 -20.73
C ILE A 71 8.08 0.07 -20.81
N HIS A 72 7.52 1.05 -21.52
CA HIS A 72 8.06 2.40 -21.66
C HIS A 72 6.96 3.42 -21.36
N GLU A 73 6.49 3.40 -20.12
CA GLU A 73 5.46 4.31 -19.64
C GLU A 73 6.08 5.49 -18.88
N ASP A 74 5.55 6.69 -19.10
CA ASP A 74 5.92 7.91 -18.37
C ASP A 74 4.69 8.41 -17.60
N PRO A 75 4.41 7.86 -16.40
CA PRO A 75 3.27 8.25 -15.61
C PRO A 75 3.40 9.69 -15.09
N PRO A 76 2.28 10.41 -14.89
CA PRO A 76 2.33 11.69 -14.18
C PRO A 76 2.83 11.50 -12.75
N MET A 77 3.32 12.58 -12.14
CA MET A 77 3.95 12.56 -10.80
C MET A 77 3.08 11.92 -9.72
N GLU A 78 1.76 12.01 -9.83
CA GLU A 78 0.82 11.45 -8.87
C GLU A 78 0.54 9.95 -9.07
N VAL A 79 1.18 9.29 -10.05
CA VAL A 79 0.99 7.86 -10.34
C VAL A 79 2.31 7.13 -10.12
N ASP A 80 2.36 6.27 -9.10
CA ASP A 80 3.49 5.35 -8.87
C ASP A 80 3.20 4.02 -9.59
N LEU A 81 3.73 3.87 -10.81
CA LEU A 81 3.63 2.63 -11.57
C LEU A 81 4.82 1.71 -11.26
N ARG A 82 4.52 0.51 -10.77
CA ARG A 82 5.51 -0.55 -10.54
C ARG A 82 5.23 -1.76 -11.42
N ALA A 83 6.20 -2.12 -12.26
CA ALA A 83 6.07 -3.27 -13.14
C ALA A 83 6.81 -4.51 -12.59
N TYR A 84 6.20 -5.69 -12.71
CA TYR A 84 6.81 -6.97 -12.35
C TYR A 84 6.69 -7.99 -13.49
N SER A 85 7.78 -8.70 -13.79
CA SER A 85 7.73 -9.82 -14.74
C SER A 85 7.12 -11.05 -14.07
N THR A 86 6.27 -11.77 -14.80
CA THR A 86 5.74 -13.09 -14.39
C THR A 86 6.81 -14.05 -13.95
N GLY A 87 8.00 -14.01 -14.57
CA GLY A 87 9.13 -14.87 -14.23
C GLY A 87 9.72 -14.61 -12.83
N SER A 88 9.35 -13.52 -12.16
CA SER A 88 9.88 -13.14 -10.85
C SER A 88 8.84 -13.08 -9.72
N ILE A 89 7.54 -13.17 -10.05
CA ILE A 89 6.46 -12.94 -9.07
C ILE A 89 6.49 -14.00 -7.98
N GLU A 90 6.58 -15.29 -8.35
CA GLU A 90 6.55 -16.36 -7.35
C GLU A 90 7.69 -16.24 -6.36
N ASP A 91 8.92 -16.03 -6.83
CA ASP A 91 10.08 -15.98 -5.96
C ASP A 91 10.04 -14.76 -5.03
N ARG A 92 9.53 -13.63 -5.52
CA ARG A 92 9.28 -12.44 -4.69
C ARG A 92 8.23 -12.72 -3.62
N LEU A 93 7.13 -13.38 -3.97
CA LEU A 93 6.08 -13.74 -3.01
C LEU A 93 6.60 -14.75 -1.96
N LYS A 94 7.38 -15.75 -2.37
CA LYS A 94 8.07 -16.68 -1.46
C LYS A 94 9.02 -15.95 -0.51
N ALA A 95 9.66 -14.87 -0.99
CA ALA A 95 10.53 -14.01 -0.19
C ALA A 95 9.78 -12.98 0.68
N GLY A 96 8.45 -12.99 0.70
CA GLY A 96 7.65 -12.05 1.51
C GLY A 96 7.66 -10.62 0.99
N HIS A 97 7.68 -10.43 -0.33
CA HIS A 97 7.74 -9.10 -0.95
C HIS A 97 6.50 -8.25 -0.65
N ASP A 98 6.67 -7.26 0.25
CA ASP A 98 5.61 -6.39 0.80
C ASP A 98 4.57 -5.92 -0.22
N MET A 99 5.00 -5.27 -1.30
CA MET A 99 4.08 -4.64 -2.26
C MET A 99 3.22 -5.65 -3.04
N LEU A 100 3.79 -6.80 -3.40
CA LEU A 100 3.03 -7.85 -4.10
C LEU A 100 2.08 -8.56 -3.14
N GLY A 101 2.52 -8.81 -1.89
CA GLY A 101 1.65 -9.35 -0.85
C GLY A 101 0.46 -8.45 -0.56
N TRP A 102 0.69 -7.14 -0.40
CA TRP A 102 -0.41 -6.18 -0.29
C TRP A 102 -1.30 -6.17 -1.53
N ALA A 103 -0.74 -6.09 -2.73
CA ALA A 103 -1.55 -6.09 -3.93
C ALA A 103 -2.49 -7.30 -4.01
N LEU A 104 -2.02 -8.50 -3.64
CA LEU A 104 -2.86 -9.71 -3.63
C LEU A 104 -3.95 -9.66 -2.56
N GLN A 105 -3.63 -9.16 -1.36
CA GLN A 105 -4.58 -9.07 -0.25
C GLN A 105 -5.65 -7.99 -0.47
N PHE A 106 -5.27 -6.90 -1.14
CA PHE A 106 -5.91 -5.60 -0.97
C PHE A 106 -6.12 -4.83 -2.26
N GLY A 107 -5.48 -5.22 -3.35
CA GLY A 107 -5.57 -4.55 -4.63
C GLY A 107 -6.97 -4.61 -5.24
N ARG A 108 -7.17 -3.75 -6.23
CA ARG A 108 -8.32 -3.78 -7.11
C ARG A 108 -7.84 -3.93 -8.54
N VAL A 109 -8.32 -4.98 -9.19
CA VAL A 109 -8.00 -5.24 -10.59
C VAL A 109 -8.65 -4.16 -11.44
N LEU A 110 -7.84 -3.43 -12.20
CA LEU A 110 -8.30 -2.53 -13.25
C LEU A 110 -8.35 -3.26 -14.59
N PHE A 111 -7.38 -4.14 -14.84
CA PHE A 111 -7.33 -4.97 -16.02
C PHE A 111 -6.70 -6.32 -15.69
N GLN A 112 -7.16 -7.40 -16.34
CA GLN A 112 -6.46 -8.68 -16.34
C GLN A 112 -6.80 -9.50 -17.58
N ARG A 113 -5.80 -10.21 -18.10
CA ARG A 113 -5.94 -11.19 -19.17
C ARG A 113 -6.18 -12.57 -18.57
N ASP A 114 -7.16 -13.30 -19.10
CA ASP A 114 -7.46 -14.69 -18.74
C ASP A 114 -7.56 -14.96 -17.22
N ARG A 115 -8.05 -13.97 -16.46
CA ARG A 115 -8.14 -14.02 -14.99
C ARG A 115 -6.79 -14.28 -14.30
N PHE A 116 -5.69 -13.81 -14.89
CA PHE A 116 -4.34 -14.02 -14.38
C PHE A 116 -4.21 -13.60 -12.91
N TRP A 117 -4.67 -12.40 -12.56
CA TRP A 117 -4.53 -11.88 -11.20
C TRP A 117 -5.39 -12.62 -10.20
N ASP A 118 -6.65 -12.91 -10.55
CA ASP A 118 -7.54 -13.71 -9.70
C ASP A 118 -6.94 -15.09 -9.39
N SER A 119 -6.40 -15.75 -10.42
CA SER A 119 -5.80 -17.08 -10.29
C SER A 119 -4.56 -17.03 -9.39
N LEU A 120 -3.73 -16.00 -9.53
CA LEU A 120 -2.58 -15.77 -8.67
C LEU A 120 -3.01 -15.50 -7.21
N ALA A 121 -4.00 -14.63 -7.00
CA ALA A 121 -4.53 -14.30 -5.68
C ALA A 121 -5.10 -15.53 -4.98
N GLU A 122 -5.88 -16.36 -5.67
CA GLU A 122 -6.41 -17.59 -5.11
C GLU A 122 -5.30 -18.59 -4.77
N ALA A 123 -4.32 -18.77 -5.66
CA ALA A 123 -3.19 -19.67 -5.44
C ALA A 123 -2.34 -19.27 -4.23
N TRP A 124 -2.34 -17.99 -3.85
CA TRP A 124 -1.53 -17.44 -2.76
C TRP A 124 -2.32 -17.12 -1.48
N ARG A 125 -3.66 -17.19 -1.50
CA ARG A 125 -4.57 -16.78 -0.42
C ARG A 125 -4.17 -17.30 0.97
N HIS A 126 -3.70 -18.55 1.04
CA HIS A 126 -3.27 -19.21 2.29
C HIS A 126 -1.77 -19.51 2.35
N ARG A 127 -1.00 -18.95 1.41
CA ARG A 127 0.45 -19.19 1.25
C ARG A 127 1.28 -17.92 1.32
N LEU A 128 0.64 -16.76 1.41
CA LEU A 128 1.32 -15.48 1.53
C LEU A 128 2.22 -15.48 2.76
N VAL A 129 3.52 -15.32 2.50
CA VAL A 129 4.52 -15.14 3.54
C VAL A 129 4.32 -13.75 4.13
N LEU A 130 4.21 -13.68 5.45
CA LEU A 130 4.11 -12.41 6.15
C LEU A 130 5.39 -11.58 5.93
N PRO A 131 5.25 -10.26 5.72
CA PRO A 131 6.38 -9.35 5.78
C PRO A 131 7.22 -9.51 7.06
N SER A 132 8.49 -9.15 7.02
CA SER A 132 9.37 -9.27 8.19
C SER A 132 9.02 -8.24 9.27
N SER A 133 8.61 -8.71 10.46
CA SER A 133 8.41 -7.84 11.62
C SER A 133 9.68 -7.10 12.02
N LYS A 134 10.84 -7.77 11.94
CA LYS A 134 12.16 -7.16 12.16
C LYS A 134 12.42 -5.97 11.22
N LEU A 135 12.06 -6.11 9.94
CA LEU A 135 12.21 -5.01 8.97
C LEU A 135 11.25 -3.87 9.29
N ALA A 136 10.01 -4.15 9.70
CA ALA A 136 9.06 -3.15 10.15
C ALA A 136 9.58 -2.38 11.39
N ARG A 137 10.17 -3.07 12.38
CA ARG A 137 10.82 -2.43 13.55
C ARG A 137 12.00 -1.55 13.14
N ALA A 138 12.84 -2.00 12.21
CA ALA A 138 13.93 -1.19 11.69
C ALA A 138 13.44 0.09 10.99
N ARG A 139 12.35 -0.02 10.21
CA ARG A 139 11.69 1.15 9.59
C ARG A 139 11.08 2.07 10.64
N ALA A 140 10.48 1.54 11.71
CA ALA A 140 9.98 2.31 12.84
C ALA A 140 11.12 3.09 13.52
N ALA A 141 12.24 2.43 13.82
CA ALA A 141 13.40 3.09 14.42
C ALA A 141 13.96 4.22 13.54
N ASN A 142 13.97 4.04 12.22
CA ASN A 142 14.36 5.10 11.28
C ASN A 142 13.39 6.28 11.30
N ALA A 143 12.08 6.03 11.23
CA ALA A 143 11.05 7.07 11.30
C ALA A 143 11.11 7.83 12.64
N HIS A 144 11.39 7.13 13.74
CA HIS A 144 11.60 7.74 15.05
C HIS A 144 12.80 8.70 15.06
N ARG A 145 13.95 8.30 14.49
CA ARG A 145 15.12 9.18 14.38
C ARG A 145 14.80 10.46 13.59
N HIS A 146 14.05 10.34 12.50
CA HIS A 146 13.61 11.50 11.73
C HIS A 146 12.62 12.37 12.52
N LEU A 147 11.67 11.77 13.22
CA LEU A 147 10.71 12.47 14.06
C LEU A 147 11.41 13.33 15.13
N VAL A 148 12.38 12.76 15.86
CA VAL A 148 13.18 13.50 16.85
C VAL A 148 13.88 14.69 16.19
N THR A 149 14.47 14.47 15.02
CA THR A 149 15.17 15.52 14.26
C THR A 149 14.21 16.65 13.87
N VAL A 150 13.06 16.32 13.29
CA VAL A 150 12.09 17.30 12.81
C VAL A 150 11.46 18.10 13.94
N LEU A 151 11.19 17.44 15.08
CA LEU A 151 10.69 18.13 16.28
C LEU A 151 11.69 19.16 16.83
N GLN A 152 12.99 18.93 16.71
CA GLN A 152 14.02 19.92 17.10
C GLN A 152 13.99 21.17 16.22
N PHE A 153 13.61 21.03 14.94
CA PHE A 153 13.47 22.16 14.02
C PHE A 153 12.12 22.87 14.11
N GLY A 154 11.16 22.32 14.87
CA GLY A 154 9.86 22.94 15.10
C GLY A 154 8.88 22.86 13.91
N ASP A 155 9.17 22.03 12.91
CA ASP A 155 8.25 21.79 11.79
C ASP A 155 7.14 20.82 12.22
N ALA A 156 5.99 21.38 12.59
CA ALA A 156 4.87 20.61 13.12
C ALA A 156 4.25 19.66 12.09
N ASP A 157 4.21 20.06 10.82
CA ASP A 157 3.59 19.27 9.75
C ASP A 157 4.48 18.07 9.41
N ALA A 158 5.79 18.31 9.26
CA ALA A 158 6.73 17.23 9.06
C ALA A 158 6.81 16.31 10.29
N ALA A 159 6.70 16.85 11.52
CA ALA A 159 6.69 16.04 12.73
C ALA A 159 5.45 15.13 12.78
N GLN A 160 4.28 15.64 12.38
CA GLN A 160 3.06 14.86 12.32
C GLN A 160 3.20 13.68 11.33
N GLU A 161 3.76 13.92 10.14
CA GLU A 161 3.97 12.86 9.16
C GLU A 161 5.00 11.82 9.62
N GLN A 162 6.09 12.25 10.25
CA GLN A 162 7.08 11.31 10.79
C GLN A 162 6.51 10.49 11.95
N ALA A 163 5.67 11.07 12.80
CA ALA A 163 4.99 10.34 13.87
C ALA A 163 3.97 9.33 13.33
N LEU A 164 3.20 9.71 12.32
CA LEU A 164 2.30 8.79 11.64
C LEU A 164 3.06 7.64 10.98
N SER A 165 4.20 7.93 10.35
CA SER A 165 5.11 6.92 9.78
C SER A 165 5.65 5.97 10.86
N TYR A 166 6.14 6.50 11.98
CA TYR A 166 6.65 5.73 13.10
C TYR A 166 5.59 4.76 13.66
N LEU A 167 4.42 5.27 14.03
CA LEU A 167 3.33 4.45 14.58
C LEU A 167 2.81 3.43 13.58
N THR A 168 2.75 3.77 12.29
CA THR A 168 2.38 2.82 11.22
C THR A 168 3.32 1.63 11.19
N GLN A 169 4.65 1.87 11.26
CA GLN A 169 5.64 0.79 11.20
C GLN A 169 5.65 -0.03 12.50
N LEU A 170 5.43 0.60 13.65
CA LEU A 170 5.30 -0.11 14.93
C LEU A 170 4.06 -1.00 14.94
N ALA A 171 2.92 -0.49 14.48
CA ALA A 171 1.67 -1.25 14.35
C ALA A 171 1.85 -2.47 13.43
N ARG A 172 2.54 -2.28 12.30
CA ARG A 172 2.88 -3.38 11.39
C ARG A 172 3.75 -4.43 12.06
N ALA A 173 4.82 -4.03 12.76
CA ALA A 173 5.67 -4.96 13.48
C ALA A 173 4.86 -5.80 14.51
N GLU A 174 4.00 -5.12 15.27
CA GLU A 174 3.18 -5.72 16.32
C GLU A 174 2.16 -6.74 15.80
N LEU A 175 1.54 -6.44 14.64
CA LEU A 175 0.65 -7.36 13.93
C LEU A 175 1.41 -8.57 13.39
N LEU A 176 2.56 -8.33 12.76
CA LEU A 176 3.39 -9.37 12.16
C LEU A 176 3.95 -10.33 13.21
N ASP A 177 4.36 -9.83 14.39
CA ASP A 177 4.80 -10.68 15.51
C ASP A 177 3.69 -11.60 16.05
N ARG A 178 2.42 -11.26 15.81
CA ARG A 178 1.25 -12.11 16.12
C ARG A 178 0.73 -12.91 14.94
N GLY A 179 1.45 -12.93 13.81
CA GLY A 179 1.05 -13.67 12.63
C GLY A 179 -0.11 -13.02 11.85
N VAL A 180 -0.41 -11.74 12.09
CA VAL A 180 -1.49 -11.01 11.42
C VAL A 180 -0.91 -10.20 10.25
N PHE A 181 -1.48 -10.38 9.06
CA PHE A 181 -1.11 -9.57 7.91
C PHE A 181 -1.59 -8.12 8.10
N PRO A 182 -0.68 -7.13 8.12
CA PRO A 182 -1.07 -5.75 8.37
C PRO A 182 -1.81 -5.15 7.17
N ALA A 183 -2.95 -4.54 7.46
CA ALA A 183 -3.75 -3.81 6.49
C ALA A 183 -3.13 -2.44 6.16
N SER A 184 -3.84 -1.65 5.37
CA SER A 184 -3.51 -0.26 5.13
C SER A 184 -3.64 0.57 6.43
N ARG A 185 -2.95 1.72 6.45
CA ARG A 185 -2.86 2.61 7.62
C ARG A 185 -4.22 2.90 8.30
N PRO A 186 -5.32 3.19 7.58
CA PRO A 186 -6.63 3.49 8.18
C PRO A 186 -7.21 2.34 8.99
N GLU A 187 -6.91 1.09 8.62
CA GLU A 187 -7.43 -0.10 9.27
C GLU A 187 -6.53 -0.64 10.40
N LEU A 188 -5.27 -0.19 10.47
CA LEU A 188 -4.30 -0.67 11.46
C LEU A 188 -4.78 -0.47 12.91
N ALA A 189 -5.43 0.66 13.20
CA ALA A 189 -5.92 0.92 14.55
C ALA A 189 -6.95 -0.13 15.00
N GLN A 190 -7.87 -0.53 14.10
CA GLN A 190 -8.82 -1.59 14.40
C GLN A 190 -8.13 -2.95 14.55
N GLN A 191 -7.22 -3.31 13.65
CA GLN A 191 -6.47 -4.57 13.76
C GLN A 191 -5.68 -4.66 15.07
N LEU A 192 -5.12 -3.54 15.54
CA LEU A 192 -4.44 -3.47 16.83
C LEU A 192 -5.38 -3.70 18.01
N ARG A 193 -6.61 -3.18 17.96
CA ARG A 193 -7.64 -3.48 18.98
C ARG A 193 -8.02 -4.96 18.96
N ASP A 194 -8.15 -5.55 17.78
CA ASP A 194 -8.54 -6.96 17.62
C ASP A 194 -7.50 -7.92 18.25
N ILE A 195 -6.22 -7.52 18.29
CA ILE A 195 -5.14 -8.26 18.97
C ILE A 195 -4.88 -7.79 20.42
N GLY A 196 -5.70 -6.88 20.95
CA GLY A 196 -5.62 -6.38 22.33
C GLY A 196 -4.66 -5.21 22.58
N ASN A 197 -3.97 -4.67 21.56
CA ASN A 197 -3.08 -3.52 21.71
C ASN A 197 -3.85 -2.18 21.58
N VAL A 198 -4.67 -1.90 22.59
CA VAL A 198 -5.57 -0.73 22.63
C VAL A 198 -4.81 0.60 22.70
N GLN A 199 -3.64 0.61 23.34
CA GLN A 199 -2.84 1.82 23.51
C GLN A 199 -2.24 2.30 22.18
N LEU A 200 -1.57 1.42 21.44
CA LEU A 200 -1.01 1.77 20.13
C LEU A 200 -2.12 2.13 19.13
N ALA A 201 -3.26 1.44 19.20
CA ALA A 201 -4.44 1.78 18.41
C ALA A 201 -4.92 3.22 18.67
N GLY A 202 -5.03 3.60 19.95
CA GLY A 202 -5.46 4.94 20.36
C GLY A 202 -4.52 6.04 19.88
N TRP A 203 -3.19 5.82 19.94
CA TRP A 203 -2.22 6.78 19.42
C TRP A 203 -2.29 6.92 17.89
N LEU A 204 -2.38 5.80 17.18
CA LEU A 204 -2.44 5.83 15.72
C LEU A 204 -3.71 6.53 15.22
N GLU A 205 -4.85 6.26 15.85
CA GLU A 205 -6.12 6.93 15.55
C GLU A 205 -6.07 8.42 15.89
N GLY A 206 -5.51 8.78 17.05
CA GLY A 206 -5.36 10.18 17.47
C GLY A 206 -4.58 11.01 16.46
N ILE A 207 -3.41 10.52 16.01
CA ILE A 207 -2.60 11.23 15.00
C ILE A 207 -3.29 11.23 13.63
N SER A 208 -3.91 10.12 13.22
CA SER A 208 -4.62 10.04 11.94
C SER A 208 -5.79 11.02 11.84
N ASN A 209 -6.42 11.35 12.97
CA ASN A 209 -7.53 12.30 13.07
C ASN A 209 -7.08 13.77 13.27
N GLY A 210 -5.80 14.07 13.04
CA GLY A 210 -5.27 15.44 13.14
C GLY A 210 -4.76 15.83 14.53
N GLY A 211 -4.63 14.87 15.45
CA GLY A 211 -3.95 15.08 16.72
C GLY A 211 -2.48 15.43 16.51
N ARG A 212 -2.01 16.48 17.18
CA ARG A 212 -0.60 16.89 17.14
C ARG A 212 0.21 16.12 18.17
N ILE A 213 1.35 15.57 17.75
CA ILE A 213 2.31 14.99 18.67
C ILE A 213 3.21 16.09 19.25
N ARG A 214 3.49 16.02 20.56
CA ARG A 214 4.50 16.84 21.22
C ARG A 214 5.69 15.97 21.63
N LEU A 215 6.84 16.60 21.87
CA LEU A 215 8.01 15.94 22.43
C LEU A 215 7.69 15.17 23.73
N SER A 216 6.83 15.71 24.59
CA SER A 216 6.40 15.03 25.82
C SER A 216 5.57 13.76 25.58
N ASP A 217 4.98 13.62 24.40
CA ASP A 217 4.22 12.43 24.04
C ASP A 217 5.15 11.31 23.55
N LEU A 218 6.37 11.64 23.07
CA LEU A 218 7.38 10.65 22.65
C LEU A 218 7.88 9.79 23.79
N ASP A 219 8.10 10.37 24.97
CA ASP A 219 8.55 9.60 26.13
C ASP A 219 7.54 8.50 26.48
N ARG A 220 6.24 8.83 26.39
CA ARG A 220 5.15 7.86 26.55
C ARG A 220 5.11 6.83 25.41
N LEU A 221 5.42 7.21 24.18
CA LEU A 221 5.50 6.30 23.03
C LEU A 221 6.64 5.28 23.16
N LEU A 222 7.74 5.65 23.81
CA LEU A 222 8.92 4.81 23.99
C LEU A 222 8.76 3.77 25.10
N GLU A 223 7.98 4.07 26.14
CA GLU A 223 7.70 3.14 27.25
C GLU A 223 6.95 1.86 26.82
N VAL A 224 6.30 1.88 25.65
CA VAL A 224 5.49 0.76 25.11
C VAL A 224 6.21 -0.03 24.02
N ALA A 225 7.30 0.52 23.46
CA ALA A 225 8.05 -0.11 22.38
C ALA A 225 9.12 -1.11 22.87
N VAL A 226 9.24 -1.29 24.20
CA VAL A 226 10.15 -2.24 24.88
C VAL A 226 9.43 -3.53 25.24
#